data_AF-A0A3D5NYR6-F1
#
_entry.id   AF-A0A3D5NYR6-F1
#
_cell.length_a   1.000
_cell.length_b   1.000
_cell.length_c   1.000
_cell.angle_alpha   90.00
_cell.angle_beta   90.00
_cell.angle_gamma   90.00
#
_symmetry.space_group_name_H-M   'P 1'
#
loop_
_entity.id
_entity.type
_entity.pdbx_description
1 polymer ?
#
loop_
_entity_poly.entity_id
_entity_poly.type
_entity_poly.pdbx_seq_one_letter_code
_entity_poly.pdbx_strand_id
1 'polypeptide(L)'
;MVNTLSRSNSHKWGLVIGATLFLLLIIFLDFGEQFPHAGTMAAISALMAIWWVTDAIPLFATAMLPLILLPLSGILKADDTAHLYVNSTIFLFIGGFMIALTMEKWSLHKRIALTIIRTIGGSAERIILGFMVAAAFLSMWISNTATAVMMVPIGMAI
;
A
#
# COMPACT_ATOMS: atom_id res chain seq x y z
N MET A 1 23.49 16.68 -9.57
CA MET A 1 23.98 15.29 -9.59
C MET A 1 23.21 14.52 -8.52
N VAL A 2 22.18 13.79 -8.94
CA VAL A 2 21.39 12.95 -8.03
C VAL A 2 22.23 11.70 -7.77
N ASN A 3 22.70 11.54 -6.53
CA ASN A 3 23.37 10.32 -6.09
C ASN A 3 22.47 9.13 -6.42
N THR A 4 22.98 8.25 -7.26
CA THR A 4 22.42 6.92 -7.53
C THR A 4 22.21 6.23 -6.19
N LEU A 5 20.94 6.06 -5.80
CA LEU A 5 20.53 5.34 -4.62
C LEU A 5 21.25 3.97 -4.62
N SER A 6 22.22 3.83 -3.73
CA SER A 6 22.80 2.54 -3.38
C SER A 6 21.64 1.65 -2.92
N ARG A 7 21.10 0.83 -3.82
CA ARG A 7 20.06 -0.16 -3.49
C ARG A 7 20.60 -0.98 -2.32
N SER A 8 19.99 -0.80 -1.13
CA SER A 8 20.34 -1.54 0.06
C SER A 8 20.38 -3.04 -0.26
N ASN A 9 21.36 -3.76 0.28
CA ASN A 9 21.57 -5.19 0.02
C ASN A 9 20.29 -6.01 0.20
N SER A 10 19.37 -5.57 1.07
CA SER A 10 18.04 -6.16 1.28
C SER A 10 17.24 -6.38 -0.01
N HIS A 11 17.29 -5.45 -0.97
CA HIS A 11 16.52 -5.56 -2.22
C HIS A 11 17.07 -6.71 -3.09
N LYS A 12 18.39 -6.82 -3.17
CA LYS A 12 19.07 -7.86 -3.96
C LYS A 12 18.83 -9.24 -3.33
N TRP A 13 18.94 -9.34 -2.01
CA TRP A 13 18.64 -10.56 -1.28
C TRP A 13 17.16 -10.95 -1.41
N GLY A 14 16.23 -10.00 -1.32
CA GLY A 14 14.80 -10.25 -1.52
C GLY A 14 14.46 -10.82 -2.90
N LEU A 15 15.07 -10.30 -3.95
CA LEU A 15 14.93 -10.84 -5.31
C LEU A 15 15.38 -12.30 -5.39
N VAL A 16 16.61 -12.58 -4.93
CA VAL A 16 17.21 -13.91 -5.00
C VAL A 16 16.45 -14.91 -4.13
N ILE A 17 16.14 -14.55 -2.89
CA ILE A 17 15.42 -15.41 -1.95
C ILE A 17 14.02 -15.71 -2.49
N GLY A 18 13.29 -14.70 -2.96
CA GLY A 18 11.95 -14.89 -3.51
C GLY A 18 11.96 -15.81 -4.73
N ALA A 19 12.85 -15.57 -5.70
CA ALA A 19 12.96 -16.41 -6.89
C ALA A 19 13.41 -17.84 -6.57
N THR A 20 14.36 -18.00 -5.66
CA THR A 20 14.85 -19.33 -5.25
C THR A 20 13.74 -20.10 -4.55
N LEU A 21 13.03 -19.49 -3.59
CA LEU A 21 11.93 -20.15 -2.89
C LEU A 21 10.77 -20.47 -3.83
N PHE A 22 10.44 -19.58 -4.77
CA PHE A 22 9.43 -19.84 -5.79
C PHE A 22 9.74 -21.11 -6.60
N LEU A 23 10.97 -21.26 -7.09
CA LEU A 23 11.41 -22.45 -7.82
C LEU A 23 11.37 -23.70 -6.94
N LEU A 24 11.84 -23.61 -5.69
CA LEU A 24 11.77 -24.72 -4.75
C LEU A 24 10.33 -25.15 -4.48
N LEU A 25 9.41 -24.21 -4.27
CA LEU A 25 8.00 -24.53 -4.03
C LEU A 25 7.34 -25.14 -5.26
N ILE A 26 7.61 -24.65 -6.48
CA ILE A 26 7.08 -25.26 -7.70
C ILE A 26 7.55 -26.72 -7.86
N ILE A 27 8.80 -27.01 -7.49
CA ILE A 27 9.38 -28.36 -7.67
C ILE A 27 8.94 -29.33 -6.58
N PHE A 28 8.92 -28.89 -5.31
CA PHE A 28 8.76 -29.78 -4.16
C PHE A 28 7.35 -29.78 -3.55
N LEU A 29 6.53 -28.76 -3.82
CA LEU A 29 5.20 -28.64 -3.22
C LEU A 29 4.14 -29.18 -4.18
N ASP A 30 3.81 -30.46 -4.01
CA ASP A 30 2.71 -31.12 -4.70
C ASP A 30 1.59 -31.45 -3.70
N PHE A 31 0.38 -30.99 -3.99
CA PHE A 31 -0.82 -31.29 -3.20
C PHE A 31 -1.60 -32.50 -3.73
N GLY A 32 -1.02 -33.22 -4.70
CA GLY A 32 -1.61 -34.35 -5.37
C GLY A 32 -2.64 -33.95 -6.43
N GLU A 33 -3.10 -34.94 -7.20
CA GLU A 33 -3.98 -34.71 -8.36
C GLU A 33 -5.35 -34.10 -8.01
N GLN A 34 -5.75 -34.14 -6.74
CA GLN A 34 -6.99 -33.49 -6.28
C GLN A 34 -6.90 -31.95 -6.38
N PHE A 35 -5.69 -31.38 -6.28
CA PHE A 35 -5.46 -29.94 -6.30
C PHE A 35 -4.25 -29.56 -7.19
N PRO A 36 -4.36 -29.75 -8.51
CA PRO A 36 -3.21 -29.65 -9.43
C PRO A 36 -2.57 -28.26 -9.48
N HIS A 37 -3.30 -27.21 -9.11
CA HIS A 37 -2.84 -25.83 -9.15
C HIS A 37 -2.47 -25.24 -7.79
N ALA A 38 -2.74 -25.95 -6.68
CA ALA A 38 -2.56 -25.40 -5.33
C ALA A 38 -1.07 -25.12 -5.01
N GLY A 39 -0.17 -26.00 -5.44
CA GLY A 39 1.28 -25.83 -5.24
C GLY A 39 1.81 -24.58 -5.94
N THR A 40 1.40 -24.39 -7.20
CA THR A 40 1.80 -23.22 -8.00
C THR A 40 1.20 -21.93 -7.46
N MET A 41 -0.07 -21.94 -7.03
CA MET A 41 -0.70 -20.78 -6.41
C MET A 41 -0.02 -20.39 -5.09
N ALA A 42 0.35 -21.38 -4.27
CA ALA A 42 1.11 -21.16 -3.04
C ALA A 42 2.51 -20.60 -3.34
N ALA A 43 3.19 -21.09 -4.37
CA ALA A 43 4.49 -20.59 -4.80
C ALA A 43 4.41 -19.12 -5.25
N ILE A 44 3.43 -18.77 -6.09
CA ILE A 44 3.19 -17.38 -6.53
C ILE A 44 2.90 -16.48 -5.32
N SER A 45 2.07 -16.94 -4.39
CA SER A 45 1.73 -16.19 -3.18
C SER A 45 2.94 -15.97 -2.28
N ALA A 46 3.79 -16.99 -2.08
CA ALA A 46 5.01 -16.89 -1.31
C ALA A 46 6.04 -15.94 -1.95
N LEU A 47 6.19 -16.00 -3.28
CA LEU A 47 7.02 -15.07 -4.05
C LEU A 47 6.59 -13.62 -3.79
N MET A 48 5.29 -13.34 -3.93
CA MET A 48 4.74 -12.01 -3.70
C MET A 48 4.93 -11.55 -2.25
N ALA A 49 4.68 -12.42 -1.28
CA ALA A 49 4.86 -12.11 0.14
C ALA A 49 6.30 -11.70 0.44
N ILE A 50 7.30 -12.44 -0.07
CA ILE A 50 8.71 -12.11 0.13
C ILE A 50 9.05 -10.79 -0.54
N TRP A 51 8.61 -10.57 -1.79
CA TRP A 51 8.92 -9.34 -2.52
C TRP A 51 8.24 -8.10 -1.92
N TRP A 52 7.07 -8.25 -1.29
CA TRP A 52 6.43 -7.18 -0.52
C TRP A 52 7.16 -6.89 0.79
N VAL A 53 7.54 -7.91 1.57
CA VAL A 53 8.23 -7.69 2.86
C VAL A 53 9.63 -7.11 2.67
N THR A 54 10.30 -7.49 1.59
CA THR A 54 11.68 -7.05 1.30
C THR A 54 11.77 -5.82 0.41
N ASP A 55 10.63 -5.30 -0.07
CA ASP A 55 10.55 -4.26 -1.11
C ASP A 55 11.48 -4.54 -2.31
N ALA A 56 11.59 -5.81 -2.73
CA ALA A 56 12.53 -6.28 -3.74
C ALA A 56 12.36 -5.54 -5.08
N ILE A 57 11.10 -5.28 -5.46
CA ILE A 57 10.68 -4.40 -6.55
C ILE A 57 9.51 -3.54 -6.05
N PRO A 58 9.12 -2.46 -6.77
CA PRO A 58 8.01 -1.61 -6.34
C PRO A 58 6.72 -2.40 -6.07
N LEU A 59 6.00 -2.06 -4.99
CA LEU A 59 4.80 -2.77 -4.51
C LEU A 59 3.78 -3.07 -5.63
N PHE A 60 3.53 -2.08 -6.50
CA PHE A 60 2.62 -2.21 -7.63
C PHE A 60 3.13 -3.19 -8.70
N ALA A 61 4.44 -3.27 -8.92
CA ALA A 61 5.04 -4.20 -9.87
C ALA A 61 4.93 -5.65 -9.36
N THR A 62 5.15 -5.88 -8.06
CA THR A 62 4.88 -7.18 -7.43
C THR A 62 3.40 -7.56 -7.54
N ALA A 63 2.49 -6.59 -7.32
CA ALA A 63 1.05 -6.82 -7.44
C ALA A 63 0.59 -7.15 -8.88
N MET A 64 1.39 -6.83 -9.91
CA MET A 64 1.12 -7.19 -11.31
C MET A 64 1.59 -8.60 -11.68
N LEU A 65 2.38 -9.29 -10.84
CA LEU A 65 2.87 -10.63 -11.15
C LEU A 65 1.77 -11.66 -11.46
N PRO A 66 0.66 -11.72 -10.70
CA PRO A 66 -0.42 -12.66 -10.99
C PRO A 66 -1.00 -12.50 -12.40
N LEU A 67 -1.02 -11.28 -12.94
CA LEU A 67 -1.51 -10.99 -14.29
C LEU A 67 -0.75 -11.78 -15.37
N ILE A 68 0.51 -12.12 -15.11
CA ILE A 68 1.38 -12.88 -16.01
C ILE A 68 1.49 -14.34 -15.55
N LEU A 69 1.74 -14.57 -14.26
CA LEU A 69 2.04 -15.90 -13.74
C LEU A 69 0.81 -16.81 -13.68
N LEU A 70 -0.40 -16.30 -13.41
CA LEU A 70 -1.60 -17.14 -13.36
C LEU A 70 -2.00 -17.68 -14.76
N PRO A 71 -1.96 -16.87 -15.84
CA PRO A 71 -2.16 -17.40 -17.18
C PRO A 71 -1.07 -18.35 -17.66
N LEU A 72 0.21 -18.06 -17.36
CA LEU A 72 1.32 -18.93 -17.74
C LEU A 72 1.29 -20.29 -17.03
N SER A 73 0.80 -20.32 -15.79
CA SER A 73 0.64 -21.56 -15.01
C SER A 73 -0.66 -22.32 -15.33
N GLY A 74 -1.51 -21.77 -16.20
CA GLY A 74 -2.79 -22.38 -16.59
C GLY A 74 -3.88 -22.34 -15.50
N ILE A 75 -3.65 -21.59 -14.41
CA ILE A 75 -4.58 -21.51 -13.27
C ILE A 75 -5.84 -20.72 -13.66
N LEU A 76 -5.67 -19.59 -14.34
CA LEU A 76 -6.75 -18.74 -14.85
C LEU A 76 -6.43 -18.30 -16.28
N LYS A 77 -7.45 -17.97 -17.08
CA LYS A 77 -7.21 -17.33 -18.37
C LYS A 77 -6.74 -15.89 -18.16
N ALA A 78 -6.03 -15.34 -19.16
CA ALA A 78 -5.56 -13.96 -19.13
C ALA A 78 -6.70 -12.96 -18.96
N ASP A 79 -7.83 -13.19 -19.64
CA ASP A 79 -9.03 -12.35 -19.55
C ASP A 79 -9.63 -12.35 -18.14
N ASP A 80 -9.87 -13.54 -17.59
CA ASP A 80 -10.37 -13.73 -16.22
C ASP A 80 -9.44 -13.08 -15.18
N THR A 81 -8.14 -13.19 -15.39
CA THR A 81 -7.14 -12.59 -14.50
C THR A 81 -7.15 -11.06 -14.58
N ALA A 82 -7.27 -10.49 -15.79
CA ALA A 82 -7.31 -9.05 -15.99
C ALA A 82 -8.55 -8.41 -15.33
N HIS A 83 -9.70 -9.09 -15.37
CA HIS A 83 -10.92 -8.62 -14.73
C HIS A 83 -10.80 -8.44 -13.21
N LEU A 84 -9.95 -9.20 -12.53
CA LEU A 84 -9.71 -9.05 -11.08
C LEU A 84 -9.09 -7.68 -10.73
N TYR A 85 -8.35 -7.07 -11.66
CA TYR A 85 -7.70 -5.77 -11.49
C TYR A 85 -8.62 -4.58 -11.80
N VAL A 86 -9.84 -4.82 -12.29
CA VAL A 86 -10.82 -3.78 -12.59
C VAL A 86 -12.10 -4.07 -11.82
N ASN A 87 -12.17 -3.56 -10.59
CA ASN A 87 -13.32 -3.75 -9.72
C ASN A 87 -13.82 -2.43 -9.13
N SER A 88 -15.07 -2.41 -8.67
CA SER A 88 -15.73 -1.23 -8.11
C SER A 88 -14.97 -0.63 -6.92
N THR A 89 -14.27 -1.47 -6.14
CA THR A 89 -13.47 -1.02 -5.00
C THR A 89 -12.27 -0.17 -5.46
N ILE A 90 -11.58 -0.56 -6.54
CA ILE A 90 -10.49 0.23 -7.11
C ILE A 90 -11.01 1.59 -7.61
N PHE A 91 -12.14 1.62 -8.30
CA PHE A 91 -12.77 2.87 -8.72
C PHE A 91 -13.19 3.76 -7.54
N LEU A 92 -13.69 3.16 -6.44
CA LEU A 92 -13.99 3.88 -5.21
C LEU A 92 -12.73 4.55 -4.63
N PHE A 93 -11.59 3.83 -4.58
CA PHE A 93 -10.32 4.41 -4.12
C PHE A 93 -9.83 5.52 -5.04
N ILE A 94 -9.94 5.37 -6.36
CA ILE A 94 -9.60 6.43 -7.33
C ILE A 94 -10.46 7.68 -7.08
N GLY A 95 -11.78 7.53 -6.94
CA GLY A 95 -12.68 8.63 -6.61
C GLY A 95 -12.34 9.29 -5.26
N GLY A 96 -12.04 8.49 -4.25
CA GLY A 96 -11.58 8.95 -2.94
C GLY A 96 -10.29 9.78 -3.02
N PHE A 97 -9.31 9.33 -3.79
CA PHE A 97 -8.07 10.08 -4.02
C PHE A 97 -8.33 11.39 -4.78
N MET A 98 -9.24 11.41 -5.76
CA MET A 98 -9.61 12.65 -6.45
C MET A 98 -10.23 13.68 -5.50
N ILE A 99 -11.09 13.23 -4.58
CA ILE A 99 -11.68 14.09 -3.53
C ILE A 99 -10.58 14.60 -2.60
N ALA A 100 -9.69 13.71 -2.12
CA ALA A 100 -8.58 14.08 -1.26
C ALA A 100 -7.65 15.12 -1.90
N LEU A 101 -7.26 14.92 -3.17
CA LEU A 101 -6.44 15.86 -3.94
C LEU A 101 -7.14 17.22 -4.13
N THR A 102 -8.45 17.22 -4.36
CA THR A 102 -9.23 18.45 -4.48
C THR A 102 -9.29 19.18 -3.14
N MET A 103 -9.54 18.45 -2.04
CA MET A 103 -9.52 18.99 -0.69
C MET A 103 -8.14 19.58 -0.34
N GLU A 104 -7.06 18.94 -0.81
CA GLU A 104 -5.70 19.43 -0.68
C GLU A 104 -5.49 20.74 -1.43
N LYS A 105 -5.85 20.77 -2.72
CA LYS A 105 -5.73 21.93 -3.61
C LYS A 105 -6.43 23.18 -3.05
N TRP A 106 -7.59 23.01 -2.42
CA TRP A 106 -8.34 24.11 -1.81
C TRP A 106 -7.95 24.37 -0.34
N SER A 107 -6.95 23.66 0.20
CA SER A 107 -6.54 23.73 1.60
C SER A 107 -7.71 23.58 2.59
N LEU A 108 -8.76 22.84 2.20
CA LEU A 108 -9.99 22.71 2.99
C LEU A 108 -9.70 21.98 4.30
N HIS A 109 -8.86 20.93 4.24
CA HIS A 109 -8.36 20.20 5.39
C HIS A 109 -7.70 21.10 6.46
N LYS A 110 -6.94 22.11 6.04
CA LYS A 110 -6.26 23.06 6.95
C LYS A 110 -7.27 23.96 7.65
N ARG A 111 -8.30 24.43 6.94
CA ARG A 111 -9.39 25.21 7.53
C ARG A 111 -10.13 24.40 8.58
N ILE A 112 -10.43 23.14 8.28
CA ILE A 112 -11.08 22.20 9.21
C ILE A 112 -10.21 21.99 10.45
N ALA A 113 -8.93 21.64 10.30
CA ALA A 113 -8.01 21.47 11.44
C ALA A 113 -7.94 22.70 12.33
N LEU A 114 -7.72 23.89 11.75
CA LEU A 114 -7.62 25.13 12.51
C LEU A 114 -8.93 25.50 13.21
N THR A 115 -10.08 25.17 12.60
CA THR A 115 -11.38 25.38 13.22
C THR A 115 -11.56 24.47 14.43
N ILE A 116 -11.22 23.19 14.32
CA ILE A 116 -11.27 22.23 15.44
C ILE A 116 -10.38 22.70 16.59
N ILE A 117 -9.12 23.05 16.29
CA ILE A 117 -8.15 23.51 17.30
C ILE A 117 -8.64 24.78 17.99
N ARG A 118 -9.16 25.76 17.22
CA ARG A 118 -9.70 27.01 17.76
C ARG A 118 -10.92 26.78 18.65
N THR A 119 -11.76 25.79 18.33
CA THR A 119 -12.99 25.51 19.08
C THR A 119 -12.71 24.81 20.40
N ILE A 120 -11.72 23.92 20.44
CA ILE A 120 -11.36 23.15 21.64
C ILE A 120 -10.39 23.93 22.56
N GLY A 121 -9.60 24.83 22.00
CA GLY A 121 -8.49 25.52 22.67
C GLY A 121 -8.83 26.24 23.98
N GLY A 122 -7.79 26.53 24.77
CA GLY A 122 -7.89 27.29 26.02
C GLY A 122 -6.93 26.84 27.15
N SER A 123 -6.46 25.59 27.11
CA SER A 123 -5.42 25.03 27.99
C SER A 123 -4.53 24.04 27.23
N ALA A 124 -3.31 23.78 27.70
CA ALA A 124 -2.35 22.89 27.03
C ALA A 124 -2.92 21.48 26.74
N GLU A 125 -3.62 20.88 27.72
CA GLU A 125 -4.25 19.57 27.57
C GLU A 125 -5.33 19.55 26.48
N ARG A 126 -6.15 20.62 26.40
CA ARG A 126 -7.20 20.75 25.39
C ARG A 126 -6.63 20.95 23.98
N ILE A 127 -5.50 21.61 23.86
CA ILE A 127 -4.81 21.75 22.57
C ILE A 127 -4.34 20.39 22.06
N ILE A 128 -3.75 19.55 22.93
CA ILE A 128 -3.35 18.18 22.58
C ILE A 128 -4.57 17.35 22.16
N LEU A 129 -5.67 17.41 22.93
CA LEU A 129 -6.92 16.73 22.56
C LEU A 129 -7.44 17.20 21.20
N GLY A 130 -7.46 18.52 20.96
CA GLY A 130 -7.91 19.09 19.69
C GLY A 130 -7.05 18.63 18.51
N PHE A 131 -5.76 18.44 18.73
CA PHE A 131 -4.85 17.88 17.75
C PHE A 131 -5.14 16.40 17.46
N MET A 132 -5.34 15.58 18.49
CA MET A 132 -5.70 14.17 18.33
C MET A 132 -7.01 14.00 17.56
N VAL A 133 -8.02 14.83 17.88
CA VAL A 133 -9.33 14.81 17.19
C VAL A 133 -9.18 15.29 15.74
N ALA A 134 -8.46 16.39 15.49
CA ALA A 134 -8.24 16.89 14.15
C ALA A 134 -7.48 15.87 13.28
N ALA A 135 -6.43 15.25 13.84
CA ALA A 135 -5.66 14.21 13.15
C ALA A 135 -6.54 12.99 12.84
N ALA A 136 -7.29 12.48 13.81
CA ALA A 136 -8.18 11.33 13.61
C ALA A 136 -9.25 11.62 12.54
N PHE A 137 -9.89 12.79 12.59
CA PHE A 137 -10.90 13.18 11.63
C PHE A 137 -10.33 13.34 10.22
N LEU A 138 -9.20 14.06 10.07
CA LEU A 138 -8.58 14.27 8.77
C LEU A 138 -8.04 12.96 8.16
N SER A 139 -7.55 12.03 8.99
CA SER A 139 -7.06 10.72 8.55
C SER A 139 -8.14 9.82 7.95
N MET A 140 -9.44 10.11 8.17
CA MET A 140 -10.53 9.37 7.54
C MET A 140 -10.73 9.74 6.06
N TRP A 141 -10.36 10.96 5.67
CA TRP A 141 -10.65 11.52 4.35
C TRP A 141 -9.39 11.75 3.51
N ILE A 142 -8.23 11.84 4.16
CA ILE A 142 -6.93 12.12 3.56
C ILE A 142 -5.99 10.95 3.87
N SER A 143 -4.99 10.72 3.03
CA SER A 143 -3.98 9.68 3.32
C SER A 143 -3.33 9.92 4.69
N ASN A 144 -3.15 8.84 5.44
CA ASN A 144 -2.55 8.88 6.78
C ASN A 144 -1.18 9.58 6.76
N THR A 145 -0.38 9.36 5.70
CA THR A 145 0.92 10.00 5.50
C THR A 145 0.80 11.52 5.35
N ALA A 146 -0.14 12.01 4.55
CA ALA A 146 -0.35 13.45 4.38
C ALA A 146 -0.88 14.09 5.67
N THR A 147 -1.79 13.42 6.39
CA THR A 147 -2.26 13.87 7.71
C THR A 147 -1.10 14.04 8.69
N ALA A 148 -0.20 13.05 8.79
CA ALA A 148 0.98 13.15 9.64
C ALA A 148 1.88 14.34 9.27
N VAL A 149 2.21 14.51 7.99
CA VAL A 149 3.09 15.62 7.52
C VAL A 149 2.49 16.99 7.82
N MET A 150 1.17 17.16 7.69
CA MET A 150 0.50 18.42 8.02
C MET A 150 0.47 18.73 9.51
N MET A 151 0.41 17.69 10.33
CA MET A 151 0.34 17.79 11.78
C MET A 151 1.70 18.14 12.41
N VAL A 152 2.83 17.73 11.80
CA VAL A 152 4.19 18.05 12.26
C VAL A 152 4.41 19.55 12.54
N PRO A 153 4.20 20.49 11.59
CA PRO A 153 4.44 21.91 11.84
C PRO A 153 3.48 22.51 12.87
N ILE A 154 2.25 22.00 12.98
CA ILE A 154 1.28 22.45 13.98
C ILE A 154 1.71 22.00 15.38
N GLY A 155 2.19 20.76 15.51
CA GLY A 155 2.71 20.22 16.76
C GLY A 155 4.00 20.90 17.23
N MET A 156 4.87 21.34 16.32
CA MET A 156 6.09 22.09 16.67
C MET A 156 5.83 23.54 17.09
N ALA A 157 4.68 24.11 16.76
CA ALA A 157 4.35 25.51 17.03
C ALA A 157 3.77 25.76 18.43
N ILE A 158 3.49 24.70 19.19
CA ILE A 158 2.93 24.69 20.54
C ILE A 158 4.05 24.33 21.52
#